data_AF-A7SHF3-F1
#
_entry.id   AF-A7SHF3-F1
#
_cell.length_a   1.000
_cell.length_b   1.000
_cell.length_c   1.000
_cell.angle_alpha   90.00
_cell.angle_beta   90.00
_cell.angle_gamma   90.00
#
_symmetry.space_group_name_H-M   'P 1'
#
loop_
_entity.id
_entity.type
_entity.pdbx_description
1 polymer ?
#
loop_
_entity_poly.entity_id
_entity_poly.type
_entity_poly.pdbx_seq_one_letter_code
_entity_poly.pdbx_strand_id
1 'polypeptide(L)' 'EMCVICQSRPRDASIIHGRSGHQVCCMHCAEKLKAHKKKCPVCRRKIHFVVKNFL' A
#
# COMPACT_ATOMS: atom_id res chain seq x y z
N GLU A 1 3.87 -11.96 5.27
CA GLU A 1 3.62 -11.09 6.46
C GLU A 1 2.24 -10.43 6.39
N MET A 2 1.69 -9.99 7.54
CA MET A 2 0.34 -9.42 7.66
C MET A 2 0.30 -7.90 7.45
N CYS A 3 -0.74 -7.40 6.78
CA CYS A 3 -1.00 -5.99 6.55
C CYS A 3 -0.93 -5.19 7.85
N VAL A 4 -0.11 -4.14 7.91
CA VAL A 4 0.05 -3.32 9.14
C VAL A 4 -1.19 -2.49 9.49
N ILE A 5 -2.11 -2.31 8.54
CA ILE A 5 -3.30 -1.47 8.73
C ILE A 5 -4.46 -2.28 9.30
N CYS A 6 -4.79 -3.43 8.69
CA CYS A 6 -5.93 -4.23 9.11
C CYS A 6 -5.57 -5.48 9.90
N GLN A 7 -4.30 -5.89 9.90
CA GLN A 7 -3.80 -7.08 10.59
C GLN A 7 -4.56 -8.38 10.29
N SER A 8 -5.29 -8.43 9.16
CA SER A 8 -6.18 -9.55 8.80
C SER A 8 -5.91 -10.18 7.44
N ARG A 9 -5.12 -9.52 6.58
CA ARG A 9 -4.82 -9.95 5.21
C ARG A 9 -3.31 -9.88 4.94
N PRO A 10 -2.77 -10.69 4.02
CA PRO A 10 -1.35 -10.64 3.67
C PRO A 10 -0.96 -9.28 3.09
N ARG A 11 0.32 -8.92 3.20
CA ARG A 11 0.91 -7.78 2.49
C ARG A 11 1.07 -8.16 1.01
N ASP A 12 0.00 -8.01 0.24
CA ASP A 12 -0.06 -8.35 -1.18
C ASP A 12 -0.13 -7.10 -2.08
N ALA A 13 0.14 -5.91 -1.55
CA ALA A 13 0.14 -4.68 -2.33
C ALA A 13 1.36 -3.78 -2.12
N SER A 14 1.87 -3.27 -3.23
CA SER A 14 2.91 -2.24 -3.28
C SER A 14 2.27 -0.86 -3.43
N ILE A 15 2.58 0.05 -2.51
CA ILE A 15 2.26 1.48 -2.64
C ILE A 15 3.38 2.17 -3.43
N ILE A 16 3.10 2.65 -4.63
CA ILE A 16 4.10 3.22 -5.54
C ILE A 16 4.13 4.75 -5.46
N HIS A 17 5.33 5.31 -5.36
CA HIS A 17 5.63 6.74 -5.44
C HIS A 17 6.93 6.94 -6.23
N GLY A 18 6.82 7.55 -7.42
CA GLY A 18 7.94 7.67 -8.36
C GLY A 18 8.42 6.31 -8.86
N ARG A 19 9.71 6.02 -8.71
CA ARG A 19 10.37 4.76 -9.12
C ARG A 19 10.51 3.74 -7.98
N SER A 20 9.88 3.99 -6.83
CA SER A 20 10.01 3.18 -5.62
C SER A 20 8.64 2.83 -5.03
N GLY A 21 8.58 1.80 -4.21
CA GLY A 21 7.37 1.42 -3.50
C GLY A 21 7.62 0.77 -2.15
N HIS A 22 6.58 0.73 -1.31
CA HIS A 22 6.60 0.02 -0.04
C HIS A 22 5.49 -1.05 -0.02
N GLN A 23 5.85 -2.29 0.30
CA GLN A 23 4.92 -3.40 0.49
C GLN A 23 4.62 -3.58 1.98
N VAL A 24 3.63 -2.83 2.48
CA VAL A 24 3.31 -2.79 3.93
C VAL A 24 1.86 -3.15 4.25
N CYS A 25 0.98 -3.19 3.24
CA CYS A 25 -0.45 -3.42 3.43
C CYS A 25 -1.02 -4.36 2.37
N CYS A 26 -2.23 -4.85 2.63
CA CYS A 26 -3.01 -5.59 1.64
C CYS A 26 -3.60 -4.65 0.58
N MET A 27 -4.02 -5.21 -0.56
CA MET A 27 -4.58 -4.46 -1.69
C MET A 27 -5.77 -3.59 -1.30
N HIS A 28 -6.73 -4.14 -0.57
CA HIS A 28 -7.92 -3.40 -0.11
C HIS A 28 -7.58 -2.18 0.77
N CYS A 29 -6.58 -2.32 1.65
CA CYS A 29 -6.14 -1.19 2.46
C CYS A 29 -5.38 -0.15 1.62
N ALA A 30 -4.55 -0.61 0.68
CA ALA A 30 -3.80 0.26 -0.23
C ALA A 30 -4.74 1.10 -1.12
N GLU A 31 -5.78 0.48 -1.68
CA GLU A 31 -6.80 1.15 -2.49
C GLU A 31 -7.56 2.21 -1.69
N LYS A 32 -7.97 1.90 -0.46
CA LYS A 32 -8.61 2.88 0.44
C LYS A 32 -7.70 4.07 0.73
N LEU A 33 -6.41 3.84 0.98
CA LEU A 33 -5.44 4.93 1.17
C LEU A 33 -5.37 5.84 -0.05
N LYS A 34 -5.27 5.25 -1.25
CA LYS A 34 -5.21 6.01 -2.51
C LYS A 34 -6.51 6.78 -2.76
N ALA A 35 -7.67 6.14 -2.60
CA ALA A 35 -8.99 6.74 -2.80
C ALA A 35 -9.21 7.94 -1.87
N HIS A 36 -8.79 7.83 -0.61
CA HIS A 36 -8.86 8.91 0.38
C HIS A 36 -7.70 9.92 0.29
N LYS A 37 -6.91 9.88 -0.79
CA LYS A 37 -5.75 10.76 -1.03
C LYS A 37 -4.76 10.80 0.14
N LYS A 38 -4.65 9.71 0.90
CA LYS A 38 -3.70 9.58 2.00
C LYS A 38 -2.28 9.43 1.44
N LYS A 39 -1.30 9.73 2.30
CA LYS A 39 0.12 9.57 2.01
C LYS A 39 0.59 8.13 2.32
N CYS A 40 1.70 7.70 1.73
CA CYS A 40 2.33 6.43 2.06
C CYS A 40 2.54 6.32 3.59
N PRO A 41 2.09 5.24 4.27
CA PRO A 41 2.22 5.10 5.72
C PRO A 41 3.66 5.10 6.23
N VAL A 42 4.62 4.72 5.39
CA VAL A 42 6.04 4.61 5.75
C VAL A 42 6.76 5.95 5.58
N CYS A 43 6.75 6.50 4.36
CA CYS A 43 7.59 7.65 4.00
C CYS A 43 6.81 8.95 3.76
N ARG A 44 5.48 8.93 3.94
CA ARG A 44 4.58 10.07 3.74
C ARG A 44 4.61 10.71 2.33
N ARG A 45 5.17 10.04 1.33
CA ARG A 45 5.10 10.49 -0.08
C ARG A 45 3.69 10.29 -0.66
N LYS A 46 3.34 11.08 -1.69
CA LYS A 46 2.08 10.97 -2.43
C LYS A 46 2.00 9.60 -3.10
N ILE A 47 0.88 8.90 -2.95
CA ILE A 47 0.62 7.62 -3.61
C ILE A 47 0.25 7.90 -5.08
N HIS A 48 1.03 7.38 -6.02
CA HIS A 48 0.74 7.51 -7.46
C HIS A 48 -0.23 6.41 -7.90
N PHE A 49 0.10 5.16 -7.59
CA PHE A 49 -0.74 3.99 -7.83
C PHE A 49 -0.41 2.88 -6.84
N VAL A 50 -1.28 1.88 -6.78
CA VAL A 50 -1.13 0.68 -5.96
C VAL A 50 -1.13 -0.52 -6.90
N VAL A 51 -0.27 -1.49 -6.63
CA VAL A 51 -0.10 -2.69 -7.47
C VAL A 51 -0.32 -3.91 -6.60
N LYS A 52 -1.12 -4.86 -7.09
CA LYS A 52 -1.27 -6.18 -6.46
C LYS A 52 -0.07 -7.04 -6.83
N ASN A 53 0.62 -7.56 -5.82
CA ASN A 53 1.73 -8.48 -6.00
C ASN A 53 1.20 -9.92 -5.91
N PHE A 54 1.62 -10.76 -6.86
CA PHE A 54 1.41 -12.20 -6.82
C PHE A 54 2.76 -12.86 -6.51
N LEU A 55 2.72 -14.01 -5.82
CA LEU A 55 3.90 -14.84 -5.54
C LEU A 55 4.00 -15.93 -6.60
#